data_AF-A0A816H8Z2-F1
#
_entry.id   AF-A0A816H8Z2-F1
#
_cell.length_a   1.000
_cell.length_b   1.000
_cell.length_c   1.000
_cell.angle_alpha   90.00
_cell.angle_beta   90.00
_cell.angle_gamma   90.00
#
_symmetry.space_group_name_H-M   'P 1'
#
loop_
_entity.id
_entity.type
_entity.pdbx_description
1 polymer ?
#
loop_
_entity_poly.entity_id
_entity_poly.type
_entity_poly.pdbx_seq_one_letter_code
_entity_poly.pdbx_strand_id
1 'polypeptide(L)'
;MLAISCADGNKNQGEADVDCSGPCTTKCAVNQTCVTNADCANSNCHVSAGKCEKLSCSDGNQNQNETDIDCGGVCGSTCKVNQTCSRNTDCANGNCHTALKTCQPLSCSDGNKNQNETDVDCGGVCTTKCTINQVCKLNTDCTNGNCYQSNHTCQPYSCTDGNKNQGESDVDCGGPCTTKCAVNQTCVTNADCVNSNCHVSAGKCEKLSCSDGNQNQNETDIDCGGVCGSTCKVNQTCSRNTDCVNGNCHTTLKTCQ
;
A
#
# COMPACT_ATOMS: atom_id res chain seq x y z
N MET A 1 29.59 -19.93 64.81
CA MET A 1 28.81 -19.17 63.81
C MET A 1 28.47 -17.84 64.44
N LEU A 2 29.06 -16.74 63.99
CA LEU A 2 28.58 -15.41 64.38
C LEU A 2 27.21 -15.23 63.73
N ALA A 3 26.21 -14.89 64.53
CA ALA A 3 24.87 -14.61 64.04
C ALA A 3 24.93 -13.34 63.18
N ILE A 4 24.40 -13.44 61.96
CA ILE A 4 24.27 -12.28 61.07
C ILE A 4 23.34 -11.26 61.72
N SER A 5 23.85 -10.05 61.94
CA SER A 5 23.20 -9.00 62.72
C SER A 5 22.58 -7.94 61.82
N CYS A 6 21.43 -8.27 61.24
CA CYS A 6 20.66 -7.41 60.33
C CYS A 6 19.89 -6.25 61.00
N ALA A 7 20.34 -5.75 62.14
CA ALA A 7 19.69 -4.69 62.91
C ALA A 7 20.65 -4.05 63.95
N ASP A 8 21.94 -3.99 63.62
CA ASP A 8 22.99 -3.49 64.52
C ASP A 8 23.44 -2.05 64.25
N GLY A 9 22.89 -1.42 63.19
CA GLY A 9 23.16 -0.05 62.82
C GLY A 9 24.46 0.14 62.03
N ASN A 10 25.14 -0.92 61.61
CA ASN A 10 26.38 -0.86 60.85
C ASN A 10 26.31 -1.71 59.58
N LYS A 11 26.80 -1.18 58.45
CA LYS A 11 26.97 -1.94 57.22
C LYS A 11 28.08 -2.99 57.39
N ASN A 12 27.72 -4.24 57.63
CA ASN A 12 28.69 -5.32 57.83
C ASN A 12 28.22 -6.66 57.23
N GLN A 13 29.06 -7.70 57.32
CA GLN A 13 28.70 -9.09 57.00
C GLN A 13 28.10 -9.36 55.60
N GLY A 14 28.31 -8.45 54.63
CA GLY A 14 27.85 -8.60 53.25
C GLY A 14 26.53 -7.87 52.92
N GLU A 15 26.04 -7.00 53.79
CA GLU A 15 24.90 -6.11 53.54
C GLU A 15 25.17 -5.12 52.39
N ALA A 16 24.13 -4.77 51.61
CA ALA A 16 24.30 -3.74 50.57
C ALA A 16 24.16 -2.31 51.13
N ASP A 17 23.37 -2.08 52.18
CA ASP A 17 23.40 -0.86 53.02
C ASP A 17 23.12 -1.23 54.48
N VAL A 18 23.29 -0.28 55.41
CA VAL A 18 23.14 -0.50 56.86
C VAL A 18 21.87 -1.28 57.18
N ASP A 19 22.03 -2.49 57.72
CA ASP A 19 20.96 -3.40 58.13
C ASP A 19 19.99 -3.85 57.01
N CYS A 20 20.41 -3.81 55.73
CA CYS A 20 19.55 -4.23 54.61
C CYS A 20 20.26 -4.95 53.46
N SER A 21 19.53 -5.88 52.87
CA SER A 21 19.89 -6.75 51.74
C SER A 21 21.16 -7.59 51.93
N GLY A 22 21.63 -8.26 50.87
CA GLY A 22 22.70 -9.27 50.98
C GLY A 22 22.24 -10.48 51.82
N PRO A 23 22.85 -10.74 52.99
CA PRO A 23 22.41 -11.81 53.89
C PRO A 23 21.12 -11.48 54.65
N CYS A 24 20.65 -10.23 54.61
CA CYS A 24 19.49 -9.77 55.33
C CYS A 24 18.20 -9.87 54.51
N THR A 25 17.10 -10.24 55.17
CA THR A 25 15.78 -10.37 54.54
C THR A 25 15.12 -9.02 54.29
N THR A 26 15.46 -8.01 55.09
CA THR A 26 14.99 -6.62 54.94
C THR A 26 15.60 -6.03 53.67
N LYS A 27 14.74 -5.55 52.77
CA LYS A 27 15.16 -4.87 51.53
C LYS A 27 15.45 -3.40 51.80
N CYS A 28 16.44 -2.86 51.09
CA CYS A 28 16.87 -1.48 51.22
C CYS A 28 15.80 -0.50 50.67
N ALA A 29 15.55 0.58 51.40
CA ALA A 29 14.65 1.65 51.02
C ALA A 29 15.25 2.55 49.92
N VAL A 30 14.43 3.43 49.32
CA VAL A 30 14.91 4.40 48.32
C VAL A 30 16.02 5.28 48.91
N ASN A 31 17.05 5.55 48.11
CA ASN A 31 18.32 6.23 48.40
C ASN A 31 19.37 5.43 49.18
N GLN A 32 19.08 4.20 49.60
CA GLN A 32 20.06 3.30 50.21
C GLN A 32 20.95 2.61 49.17
N THR A 33 22.16 2.21 49.55
CA THR A 33 23.07 1.53 48.62
C THR A 33 22.59 0.13 48.24
N CYS A 34 22.84 -0.26 47.00
CA CYS A 34 22.49 -1.56 46.44
C CYS A 34 23.55 -2.02 45.44
N VAL A 35 23.60 -3.33 45.20
CA VAL A 35 24.47 -3.95 44.19
C VAL A 35 23.62 -4.56 43.08
N THR A 36 22.47 -5.12 43.44
CA THR A 36 21.51 -5.75 42.52
C THR A 36 20.11 -5.21 42.74
N ASN A 37 19.26 -5.34 41.72
CA ASN A 37 17.83 -4.99 41.84
C ASN A 37 17.17 -5.68 43.03
N ALA A 38 17.56 -6.92 43.34
CA ALA A 38 17.01 -7.66 44.47
C ALA A 38 17.30 -7.02 45.84
N ASP A 39 18.24 -6.09 45.95
CA ASP A 39 18.57 -5.45 47.23
C ASP A 39 17.53 -4.42 47.64
N CYS A 40 16.82 -3.83 46.68
CA CYS A 40 15.89 -2.73 46.90
C CYS A 40 14.47 -3.22 47.16
N ALA A 41 13.74 -2.53 48.04
CA ALA A 41 12.35 -2.87 48.38
C ALA A 41 11.40 -2.73 47.18
N ASN A 42 11.74 -1.85 46.23
CA ASN A 42 11.05 -1.65 44.97
C ASN A 42 11.71 -2.39 43.78
N SER A 43 12.67 -3.26 44.07
CA SER A 43 13.46 -3.98 43.08
C SER A 43 14.20 -3.11 42.05
N ASN A 44 14.51 -1.85 42.36
CA ASN A 44 15.12 -0.90 41.44
C ASN A 44 16.46 -0.37 41.95
N CYS A 45 17.54 -1.05 41.58
CA CYS A 45 18.90 -0.63 41.89
C CYS A 45 19.53 0.04 40.67
N HIS A 46 19.78 1.34 40.73
CA HIS A 46 20.52 2.03 39.67
C HIS A 46 22.00 1.66 39.79
N VAL A 47 22.44 0.58 39.13
CA VAL A 47 23.75 -0.07 39.36
C VAL A 47 24.93 0.90 39.18
N SER A 48 24.83 1.87 38.27
CA SER A 48 25.90 2.86 38.06
C SER A 48 25.95 3.95 39.15
N ALA A 49 24.84 4.20 39.85
CA ALA A 49 24.80 5.06 41.05
C ALA A 49 24.98 4.26 42.35
N GLY A 50 24.80 2.94 42.29
CA GLY A 50 24.85 2.01 43.42
C GLY A 50 23.75 2.28 44.46
N LYS A 51 22.60 2.83 44.07
CA LYS A 51 21.52 3.22 44.98
C LYS A 51 20.15 2.74 44.53
N CYS A 52 19.28 2.45 45.51
CA CYS A 52 17.88 2.16 45.28
C CYS A 52 17.16 3.44 44.86
N GLU A 53 16.70 3.52 43.62
CA GLU A 53 16.05 4.72 43.10
C GLU A 53 14.55 4.53 42.97
N LYS A 54 13.80 5.63 43.01
CA LYS A 54 12.37 5.57 42.71
C LYS A 54 12.22 5.09 41.25
N LEU A 55 11.32 4.13 41.06
CA LEU A 55 10.91 3.64 39.74
C LEU A 55 10.61 4.81 38.78
N SER A 56 11.26 4.81 37.61
CA SER A 56 11.17 5.84 36.57
C SER A 56 11.38 5.22 35.19
N CYS A 57 10.94 5.91 34.13
CA CYS A 57 11.18 5.52 32.74
C CYS A 57 12.57 5.93 32.21
N SER A 58 13.53 6.13 33.12
CA SER A 58 14.85 6.73 32.84
C SER A 58 15.84 6.40 33.96
N ASP A 59 15.65 5.25 34.60
CA ASP A 59 16.45 4.76 35.74
C ASP A 59 17.44 3.65 35.35
N GLY A 60 17.70 3.46 34.05
CA GLY A 60 18.71 2.54 33.55
C GLY A 60 18.34 1.08 33.71
N ASN A 61 17.10 0.76 34.13
CA ASN A 61 16.65 -0.59 34.39
C ASN A 61 15.35 -0.88 33.63
N GLN A 62 15.30 -1.99 32.90
CA GLN A 62 14.06 -2.44 32.26
C GLN A 62 13.01 -2.86 33.31
N ASN A 63 12.10 -1.96 33.65
CA ASN A 63 11.10 -2.17 34.71
C ASN A 63 9.71 -1.60 34.33
N GLN A 64 8.71 -1.69 35.22
CA GLN A 64 7.38 -1.07 35.03
C GLN A 64 6.62 -1.40 33.72
N ASN A 65 6.95 -2.49 33.02
CA ASN A 65 6.46 -2.86 31.68
C ASN A 65 7.07 -2.04 30.53
N GLU A 66 8.29 -1.55 30.69
CA GLU A 66 9.15 -1.14 29.60
C GLU A 66 9.47 -2.31 28.66
N THR A 67 9.56 -2.01 27.36
CA THR A 67 9.91 -3.05 26.37
C THR A 67 11.41 -3.20 26.21
N ASP A 68 12.19 -2.16 26.48
CA ASP A 68 13.64 -2.18 26.66
C ASP A 68 14.04 -1.13 27.69
N ILE A 69 15.30 -1.11 28.15
CA ILE A 69 15.80 -0.20 29.19
C ILE A 69 15.40 1.25 28.88
N ASP A 70 14.61 1.86 29.77
CA ASP A 70 14.15 3.25 29.71
C ASP A 70 13.27 3.61 28.50
N CYS A 71 12.65 2.62 27.83
CA CYS A 71 11.82 2.88 26.66
C CYS A 71 10.69 1.86 26.40
N GLY A 72 9.66 2.35 25.70
CA GLY A 72 8.52 1.59 25.22
C GLY A 72 7.52 1.17 26.30
N GLY A 73 6.45 0.51 25.87
CA GLY A 73 5.39 0.05 26.78
C GLY A 73 4.64 1.22 27.44
N VAL A 74 4.71 1.32 28.76
CA VAL A 74 4.09 2.44 29.50
C VAL A 74 4.94 3.71 29.47
N CYS A 75 6.24 3.54 29.18
CA CYS A 75 7.18 4.64 29.07
C CYS A 75 7.02 5.24 27.69
N GLY A 76 6.44 6.44 27.63
CA GLY A 76 6.16 7.13 26.36
C GLY A 76 7.42 7.49 25.55
N SER A 77 8.61 7.26 26.09
CA SER A 77 9.88 7.27 25.36
C SER A 77 9.93 6.12 24.36
N THR A 78 10.32 6.41 23.12
CA THR A 78 10.44 5.40 22.08
C THR A 78 11.85 4.81 22.03
N CYS A 79 11.93 3.51 21.81
CA CYS A 79 13.13 2.71 21.65
C CYS A 79 13.80 2.93 20.29
N LYS A 80 15.13 2.94 20.29
CA LYS A 80 15.99 3.03 19.11
C LYS A 80 16.03 1.70 18.35
N VAL A 81 16.58 1.73 17.14
CA VAL A 81 16.83 0.51 16.36
C VAL A 81 17.70 -0.48 17.15
N ASN A 82 17.40 -1.78 17.00
CA ASN A 82 17.95 -2.94 17.72
C ASN A 82 17.55 -3.07 19.20
N GLN A 83 16.71 -2.18 19.72
CA GLN A 83 16.11 -2.34 21.04
C GLN A 83 14.85 -3.18 21.00
N THR A 84 14.50 -3.78 22.13
CA THR A 84 13.37 -4.69 22.28
C THR A 84 12.04 -3.93 22.26
N CYS A 85 11.03 -4.50 21.61
CA CYS A 85 9.72 -3.88 21.43
C CYS A 85 8.60 -4.91 21.45
N SER A 86 7.40 -4.49 21.81
CA SER A 86 6.18 -5.31 21.74
C SER A 86 5.19 -4.80 20.70
N ARG A 87 5.22 -3.51 20.40
CA ARG A 87 4.33 -2.79 19.49
C ARG A 87 5.11 -1.79 18.67
N ASN A 88 4.59 -1.46 17.50
CA ASN A 88 5.17 -0.45 16.62
C ASN A 88 5.40 0.90 17.31
N THR A 89 4.49 1.30 18.21
CA THR A 89 4.59 2.53 19.00
C THR A 89 5.78 2.56 19.96
N ASP A 90 6.35 1.41 20.30
CA ASP A 90 7.51 1.33 21.17
C ASP A 90 8.76 1.80 20.41
N CYS A 91 8.79 1.73 19.08
CA CYS A 91 9.96 2.09 18.28
C CYS A 91 9.90 3.53 17.78
N ALA A 92 11.03 4.23 17.82
CA ALA A 92 11.13 5.62 17.38
C ALA A 92 10.76 5.79 15.89
N ASN A 93 10.99 4.74 15.09
CA ASN A 93 10.64 4.68 13.68
C ASN A 93 9.29 3.98 13.42
N GLY A 94 8.57 3.57 14.45
CA GLY A 94 7.29 2.88 14.30
C GLY A 94 7.38 1.42 13.80
N ASN A 95 8.57 0.80 13.76
CA ASN A 95 8.76 -0.53 13.17
C ASN A 95 9.25 -1.56 14.20
N CYS A 96 8.29 -2.20 14.87
CA CYS A 96 8.59 -3.31 15.75
C CYS A 96 8.42 -4.62 15.00
N HIS A 97 9.53 -5.33 14.76
CA HIS A 97 9.48 -6.58 14.05
C HIS A 97 8.74 -7.63 14.88
N THR A 98 7.64 -8.17 14.34
CA THR A 98 6.71 -9.04 15.09
C THR A 98 7.35 -10.34 15.58
N ALA A 99 8.17 -10.99 14.75
CA ALA A 99 8.90 -12.21 15.10
C ALA A 99 10.16 -11.96 15.95
N LEU A 100 10.98 -10.96 15.60
CA LEU A 100 12.23 -10.68 16.32
C LEU A 100 12.02 -9.94 17.65
N LYS A 101 10.87 -9.28 17.84
CA LYS A 101 10.56 -8.41 19.00
C LYS A 101 11.59 -7.31 19.20
N THR A 102 12.14 -6.79 18.10
CA THR A 102 13.11 -5.69 18.11
C THR A 102 12.73 -4.60 17.12
N CYS A 103 13.05 -3.35 17.44
CA CYS A 103 12.92 -2.22 16.53
C CYS A 103 13.90 -2.39 15.36
N GLN A 104 13.40 -2.62 14.16
CA GLN A 104 14.25 -2.84 12.98
C GLN A 104 14.31 -1.58 12.12
N PRO A 105 15.41 -1.37 11.36
CA PRO A 105 15.40 -0.39 10.28
C PRO A 105 14.21 -0.62 9.37
N LEU A 106 13.73 0.47 8.81
CA LEU A 106 12.65 0.49 7.85
C LEU A 106 13.12 -0.11 6.51
N SER A 107 12.48 -1.17 6.00
CA SER A 107 12.79 -1.78 4.69
C SER A 107 11.56 -2.39 4.02
N CYS A 108 11.59 -2.47 2.68
CA CYS A 108 10.60 -3.18 1.84
C CYS A 108 10.81 -4.72 1.80
N SER A 109 11.43 -5.27 2.84
CA SER A 109 11.85 -6.68 2.89
C SER A 109 12.13 -7.12 4.34
N ASP A 110 11.52 -6.43 5.31
CA ASP A 110 11.74 -6.67 6.74
C ASP A 110 10.66 -7.54 7.38
N GLY A 111 9.71 -8.05 6.60
CA GLY A 111 8.65 -8.94 7.06
C GLY A 111 7.51 -8.22 7.79
N ASN A 112 7.49 -6.87 7.80
CA ASN A 112 6.43 -6.09 8.44
C ASN A 112 5.85 -5.08 7.46
N LYS A 113 4.52 -4.92 7.49
CA LYS A 113 3.84 -3.87 6.72
C LYS A 113 4.11 -2.49 7.33
N ASN A 114 5.03 -1.73 6.75
CA ASN A 114 5.43 -0.39 7.21
C ASN A 114 5.60 0.59 6.02
N GLN A 115 6.06 1.83 6.28
CA GLN A 115 6.44 2.82 5.25
C GLN A 115 5.45 3.13 4.10
N ASN A 116 4.15 2.86 4.28
CA ASN A 116 3.12 2.94 3.25
C ASN A 116 3.14 1.82 2.19
N GLU A 117 3.69 0.67 2.54
CA GLU A 117 3.43 -0.58 1.83
C GLU A 117 1.94 -0.90 1.76
N THR A 118 1.51 -1.52 0.65
CA THR A 118 0.12 -1.97 0.52
C THR A 118 -0.08 -3.35 1.12
N ASP A 119 0.93 -4.21 1.08
CA ASP A 119 1.01 -5.47 1.82
C ASP A 119 2.44 -5.69 2.34
N VAL A 120 2.65 -6.70 3.18
CA VAL A 120 3.96 -6.98 3.78
C VAL A 120 5.03 -7.09 2.69
N ASP A 121 6.06 -6.23 2.76
CA ASP A 121 7.22 -6.19 1.86
C ASP A 121 6.88 -5.87 0.38
N CYS A 122 5.72 -5.27 0.09
CA CYS A 122 5.35 -4.94 -1.30
C CYS A 122 4.36 -3.77 -1.48
N GLY A 123 4.41 -3.19 -2.69
CA GLY A 123 3.52 -2.13 -3.17
C GLY A 123 3.76 -0.76 -2.52
N GLY A 124 3.01 0.25 -2.96
CA GLY A 124 3.14 1.62 -2.45
C GLY A 124 4.50 2.24 -2.77
N VAL A 125 5.30 2.50 -1.73
CA VAL A 125 6.66 3.05 -1.88
C VAL A 125 7.68 2.02 -2.36
N CYS A 126 7.35 0.73 -2.25
CA CYS A 126 8.29 -0.35 -2.55
C CYS A 126 8.36 -0.62 -4.05
N THR A 127 9.58 -0.87 -4.54
CA THR A 127 9.81 -1.29 -5.92
C THR A 127 9.31 -2.72 -6.16
N THR A 128 9.28 -3.54 -5.10
CA THR A 128 8.71 -4.88 -5.12
C THR A 128 7.20 -4.78 -5.23
N LYS A 129 6.64 -5.37 -6.28
CA LYS A 129 5.20 -5.42 -6.50
C LYS A 129 4.59 -6.65 -5.81
N CYS A 130 3.36 -6.49 -5.35
CA CYS A 130 2.56 -7.51 -4.70
C CYS A 130 2.08 -8.58 -5.70
N THR A 131 2.17 -9.83 -5.28
CA THR A 131 1.69 -11.02 -6.00
C THR A 131 0.19 -11.20 -5.84
N ILE A 132 -0.38 -12.17 -6.57
CA ILE A 132 -1.83 -12.43 -6.52
C ILE A 132 -2.29 -12.73 -5.09
N ASN A 133 -3.48 -12.25 -4.73
CA ASN A 133 -4.14 -12.28 -3.42
C ASN A 133 -3.52 -11.37 -2.34
N GLN A 134 -2.44 -10.65 -2.63
CA GLN A 134 -1.89 -9.64 -1.72
C GLN A 134 -2.65 -8.32 -1.83
N VAL A 135 -2.60 -7.52 -0.77
CA VAL A 135 -3.32 -6.25 -0.67
C VAL A 135 -2.67 -5.16 -1.53
N CYS A 136 -3.50 -4.39 -2.21
CA CYS A 136 -3.08 -3.31 -3.10
C CYS A 136 -4.00 -2.09 -2.95
N LYS A 137 -3.55 -0.92 -3.38
CA LYS A 137 -4.38 0.29 -3.50
C LYS A 137 -4.46 0.78 -4.93
N LEU A 138 -3.40 0.55 -5.70
CA LEU A 138 -3.25 0.97 -7.08
C LEU A 138 -2.86 -0.23 -7.92
N ASN A 139 -3.25 -0.21 -9.20
CA ASN A 139 -2.82 -1.19 -10.20
C ASN A 139 -1.30 -1.37 -10.24
N THR A 140 -0.53 -0.29 -10.02
CA THR A 140 0.93 -0.31 -9.98
C THR A 140 1.53 -1.14 -8.84
N ASP A 141 0.75 -1.36 -7.77
CA ASP A 141 1.19 -2.18 -6.63
C ASP A 141 1.28 -3.65 -6.99
N CYS A 142 0.53 -4.12 -7.98
CA CYS A 142 0.44 -5.54 -8.34
C CYS A 142 1.44 -5.92 -9.44
N THR A 143 2.06 -7.08 -9.33
CA THR A 143 3.01 -7.61 -10.34
C THR A 143 2.39 -7.68 -11.72
N ASN A 144 1.12 -8.08 -11.78
CA ASN A 144 0.37 -8.13 -13.03
C ASN A 144 -0.19 -6.77 -13.46
N GLY A 145 -0.28 -5.78 -12.57
CA GLY A 145 -0.91 -4.48 -12.87
C GLY A 145 -2.41 -4.40 -12.56
N ASN A 146 -3.01 -5.39 -11.89
CA ASN A 146 -4.45 -5.43 -11.61
C ASN A 146 -4.71 -5.42 -10.09
N CYS A 147 -5.11 -4.26 -9.57
CA CYS A 147 -5.61 -4.12 -8.22
C CYS A 147 -7.14 -4.08 -8.23
N TYR A 148 -7.75 -5.08 -7.61
CA TYR A 148 -9.19 -5.25 -7.63
C TYR A 148 -9.85 -4.33 -6.61
N GLN A 149 -10.51 -3.27 -7.08
CA GLN A 149 -10.93 -2.17 -6.21
C GLN A 149 -12.01 -2.54 -5.18
N SER A 150 -12.79 -3.59 -5.44
CA SER A 150 -13.87 -4.00 -4.54
C SER A 150 -13.36 -4.68 -3.26
N ASN A 151 -12.23 -5.39 -3.33
CA ASN A 151 -11.61 -6.08 -2.19
C ASN A 151 -10.18 -5.64 -1.89
N HIS A 152 -9.62 -4.72 -2.68
CA HIS A 152 -8.27 -4.17 -2.57
C HIS A 152 -7.19 -5.26 -2.62
N THR A 153 -7.33 -6.25 -3.52
CA THR A 153 -6.34 -7.33 -3.71
C THR A 153 -5.87 -7.47 -5.15
N CYS A 154 -4.64 -7.90 -5.33
CA CYS A 154 -4.10 -8.24 -6.65
C CYS A 154 -4.77 -9.50 -7.17
N GLN A 155 -5.48 -9.44 -8.29
CA GLN A 155 -6.21 -10.59 -8.83
C GLN A 155 -5.80 -10.90 -10.26
N PRO A 156 -5.92 -12.17 -10.72
CA PRO A 156 -5.69 -12.52 -12.11
C PRO A 156 -6.55 -11.66 -13.04
N TYR A 157 -6.05 -11.43 -14.25
CA TYR A 157 -6.81 -10.71 -15.27
C TYR A 157 -8.06 -11.50 -15.66
N SER A 158 -9.19 -10.82 -15.82
CA SER A 158 -10.44 -11.42 -16.26
C SER A 158 -11.35 -10.39 -16.92
N CYS A 159 -11.79 -10.66 -18.14
CA CYS A 159 -12.75 -9.85 -18.92
C CYS A 159 -14.20 -9.93 -18.43
N THR A 160 -14.40 -10.27 -17.16
CA THR A 160 -15.71 -10.42 -16.51
C THR A 160 -15.58 -10.12 -15.02
N ASP A 161 -14.56 -9.36 -14.65
CA ASP A 161 -14.24 -9.04 -13.26
C ASP A 161 -14.92 -7.75 -12.78
N GLY A 162 -15.60 -7.01 -13.65
CA GLY A 162 -16.35 -5.82 -13.29
C GLY A 162 -15.51 -4.57 -13.10
N ASN A 163 -14.22 -4.60 -13.47
CA ASN A 163 -13.36 -3.42 -13.52
C ASN A 163 -12.89 -3.12 -14.94
N LYS A 164 -12.34 -1.92 -15.14
CA LYS A 164 -11.62 -1.54 -16.36
C LYS A 164 -10.13 -1.62 -16.08
N ASN A 165 -9.48 -2.71 -16.51
CA ASN A 165 -8.06 -2.94 -16.27
C ASN A 165 -7.35 -3.51 -17.51
N GLN A 166 -6.01 -3.57 -17.47
CA GLN A 166 -5.18 -4.31 -18.43
C GLN A 166 -5.43 -4.09 -19.93
N GLY A 167 -5.79 -2.86 -20.30
CA GLY A 167 -5.99 -2.47 -21.69
C GLY A 167 -7.43 -2.67 -22.20
N GLU A 168 -8.37 -3.01 -21.33
CA GLU A 168 -9.80 -2.93 -21.63
C GLU A 168 -10.19 -1.51 -22.03
N SER A 169 -11.08 -1.43 -23.02
CA SER A 169 -11.60 -0.15 -23.49
C SER A 169 -12.69 0.38 -22.57
N ASP A 170 -13.56 -0.48 -22.07
CA ASP A 170 -14.50 -0.22 -20.98
C ASP A 170 -14.54 -1.44 -20.05
N VAL A 171 -15.26 -1.34 -18.92
CA VAL A 171 -15.37 -2.43 -17.95
C VAL A 171 -15.76 -3.75 -18.63
N ASP A 172 -14.90 -4.77 -18.49
CA ASP A 172 -15.09 -6.11 -19.04
C ASP A 172 -15.20 -6.22 -20.59
N CYS A 173 -14.70 -5.23 -21.35
CA CYS A 173 -14.81 -5.25 -22.80
C CYS A 173 -13.72 -4.48 -23.58
N GLY A 174 -13.53 -4.89 -24.83
CA GLY A 174 -12.62 -4.26 -25.79
C GLY A 174 -11.14 -4.55 -25.49
N GLY A 175 -10.26 -4.03 -26.35
CA GLY A 175 -8.82 -4.25 -26.26
C GLY A 175 -8.46 -5.74 -26.29
N PRO A 176 -7.83 -6.30 -25.22
CA PRO A 176 -7.49 -7.71 -25.15
C PRO A 176 -8.67 -8.65 -24.89
N CYS A 177 -9.86 -8.13 -24.56
CA CYS A 177 -11.05 -8.95 -24.34
C CYS A 177 -11.71 -9.40 -25.64
N THR A 178 -12.15 -10.66 -25.65
CA THR A 178 -12.98 -11.21 -26.74
C THR A 178 -14.38 -10.60 -26.74
N THR A 179 -14.88 -10.21 -25.56
CA THR A 179 -16.11 -9.45 -25.39
C THR A 179 -15.92 -8.04 -25.95
N LYS A 180 -16.74 -7.70 -26.95
CA LYS A 180 -16.79 -6.34 -27.50
C LYS A 180 -17.71 -5.45 -26.69
N CYS A 181 -17.36 -4.17 -26.61
CA CYS A 181 -18.10 -3.13 -25.92
C CYS A 181 -19.42 -2.80 -26.63
N ALA A 182 -20.48 -2.68 -25.83
CA ALA A 182 -21.81 -2.32 -26.29
C ALA A 182 -21.88 -0.85 -26.74
N VAL A 183 -22.97 -0.47 -27.39
CA VAL A 183 -23.22 0.94 -27.75
C VAL A 183 -23.22 1.82 -26.49
N ASN A 184 -22.63 3.00 -26.59
CA ASN A 184 -22.33 4.00 -25.55
C ASN A 184 -21.21 3.66 -24.57
N GLN A 185 -20.63 2.45 -24.63
CA GLN A 185 -19.43 2.12 -23.87
C GLN A 185 -18.19 2.72 -24.52
N THR A 186 -17.14 2.84 -23.72
CA THR A 186 -15.88 3.47 -24.10
C THR A 186 -15.10 2.57 -25.07
N CYS A 187 -14.41 3.15 -26.05
CA CYS A 187 -13.62 2.43 -27.05
C CYS A 187 -12.37 3.21 -27.44
N VAL A 188 -11.35 2.50 -27.93
CA VAL A 188 -10.13 3.11 -28.50
C VAL A 188 -10.10 2.90 -30.01
N THR A 189 -10.59 1.76 -30.47
CA THR A 189 -10.59 1.32 -31.86
C THR A 189 -11.95 0.76 -32.26
N ASN A 190 -12.21 0.74 -33.56
CA ASN A 190 -13.42 0.11 -34.10
C ASN A 190 -13.55 -1.36 -33.67
N ALA A 191 -12.45 -2.10 -33.50
CA ALA A 191 -12.50 -3.51 -33.10
C ALA A 191 -13.12 -3.73 -31.70
N ASP A 192 -13.06 -2.70 -30.84
CA ASP A 192 -13.57 -2.76 -29.47
C ASP A 192 -15.08 -2.81 -29.42
N CYS A 193 -15.79 -2.30 -30.44
CA CYS A 193 -17.23 -2.16 -30.42
C CYS A 193 -17.96 -3.34 -31.07
N VAL A 194 -19.08 -3.77 -30.51
CA VAL A 194 -19.92 -4.86 -31.06
C VAL A 194 -20.28 -4.61 -32.53
N ASN A 195 -20.59 -3.35 -32.87
CA ASN A 195 -20.95 -2.91 -34.21
C ASN A 195 -19.75 -2.43 -35.05
N SER A 196 -18.53 -2.58 -34.53
CA SER A 196 -17.29 -2.11 -35.15
C SER A 196 -17.23 -0.60 -35.43
N ASN A 197 -17.93 0.23 -34.65
CA ASN A 197 -17.97 1.68 -34.82
C ASN A 197 -17.60 2.42 -33.54
N CYS A 198 -16.33 2.79 -33.44
CA CYS A 198 -15.80 3.62 -32.36
C CYS A 198 -15.63 5.05 -32.88
N HIS A 199 -16.41 5.99 -32.35
CA HIS A 199 -16.21 7.40 -32.64
C HIS A 199 -14.99 7.88 -31.83
N VAL A 200 -13.81 7.76 -32.43
CA VAL A 200 -12.50 7.92 -31.76
C VAL A 200 -12.36 9.28 -31.06
N SER A 201 -12.96 10.35 -31.58
CA SER A 201 -12.93 11.68 -30.96
C SER A 201 -13.85 11.81 -29.74
N ALA A 202 -14.91 11.00 -29.64
CA ALA A 202 -15.72 10.88 -28.42
C ALA A 202 -15.24 9.74 -27.50
N GLY A 203 -14.45 8.81 -28.03
CA GLY A 203 -14.00 7.60 -27.34
C GLY A 203 -15.13 6.65 -26.99
N LYS A 204 -16.21 6.60 -27.79
CA LYS A 204 -17.41 5.78 -27.51
C LYS A 204 -17.87 4.96 -28.69
N CYS A 205 -18.40 3.78 -28.40
CA CYS A 205 -19.08 2.93 -29.37
C CYS A 205 -20.42 3.56 -29.72
N GLU A 206 -20.59 4.03 -30.95
CA GLU A 206 -21.82 4.72 -31.34
C GLU A 206 -22.67 3.86 -32.24
N LYS A 207 -24.00 3.99 -32.14
CA LYS A 207 -24.90 3.33 -33.06
C LYS A 207 -24.60 3.82 -34.47
N LEU A 208 -24.35 2.86 -35.35
CA LEU A 208 -24.29 3.01 -36.79
C LEU A 208 -25.39 3.96 -37.32
N SER A 209 -24.99 5.08 -37.91
CA SER A 209 -25.88 6.07 -38.54
C SER A 209 -25.18 6.79 -39.69
N CYS A 210 -25.95 7.16 -40.73
CA CYS A 210 -25.46 8.00 -41.84
C CYS A 210 -25.30 9.50 -41.48
N SER A 211 -25.09 9.79 -40.19
CA SER A 211 -25.06 11.14 -39.60
C SER A 211 -24.41 11.10 -38.21
N ASP A 212 -23.51 10.14 -37.98
CA ASP A 212 -22.78 9.96 -36.72
C ASP A 212 -21.37 10.58 -36.72
N GLY A 213 -20.98 11.27 -37.78
CA GLY A 213 -19.69 11.94 -37.86
C GLY A 213 -18.51 11.01 -38.13
N ASN A 214 -18.74 9.71 -38.39
CA ASN A 214 -17.69 8.76 -38.74
C ASN A 214 -17.92 8.18 -40.13
N GLN A 215 -16.84 8.03 -40.90
CA GLN A 215 -16.90 7.26 -42.16
C GLN A 215 -17.03 5.75 -41.88
N ASN A 216 -18.27 5.25 -41.80
CA ASN A 216 -18.55 3.84 -41.49
C ASN A 216 -19.59 3.21 -42.46
N GLN A 217 -19.96 1.93 -42.27
CA GLN A 217 -21.02 1.25 -43.06
C GLN A 217 -20.90 1.27 -44.61
N ASN A 218 -19.70 1.50 -45.16
CA ASN A 218 -19.44 1.74 -46.59
C ASN A 218 -19.90 3.13 -47.09
N GLU A 219 -19.93 4.11 -46.22
CA GLU A 219 -19.90 5.53 -46.59
C GLU A 219 -18.64 5.84 -47.41
N THR A 220 -18.81 6.67 -48.43
CA THR A 220 -17.69 7.08 -49.27
C THR A 220 -16.95 8.28 -48.70
N ASP A 221 -17.60 9.07 -47.85
CA ASP A 221 -16.99 10.07 -46.96
C ASP A 221 -17.87 10.20 -45.71
N ILE A 222 -17.40 10.88 -44.67
CA ILE A 222 -18.09 11.04 -43.38
C ILE A 222 -19.57 11.43 -43.59
N ASP A 223 -20.48 10.55 -43.15
CA ASP A 223 -21.94 10.70 -43.19
C ASP A 223 -22.57 10.81 -44.60
N CYS A 224 -21.86 10.36 -45.65
CA CYS A 224 -22.39 10.45 -47.01
C CYS A 224 -21.90 9.36 -47.99
N GLY A 225 -22.72 9.15 -49.02
CA GLY A 225 -22.44 8.28 -50.15
C GLY A 225 -22.50 6.78 -49.83
N GLY A 226 -22.37 5.95 -50.87
CA GLY A 226 -22.42 4.51 -50.74
C GLY A 226 -23.82 4.01 -50.36
N VAL A 227 -23.95 3.40 -49.18
CA VAL A 227 -25.27 2.96 -48.66
C VAL A 227 -26.07 4.10 -48.04
N CYS A 228 -25.38 5.19 -47.67
CA CYS A 228 -26.01 6.36 -47.13
C CYS A 228 -26.61 7.17 -48.27
N GLY A 229 -27.94 7.28 -48.27
CA GLY A 229 -28.70 7.98 -49.32
C GLY A 229 -28.44 9.49 -49.36
N SER A 230 -27.71 10.03 -48.38
CA SER A 230 -27.15 11.38 -48.39
C SER A 230 -26.03 11.48 -49.42
N THR A 231 -26.12 12.47 -50.31
CA THR A 231 -25.04 12.75 -51.26
C THR A 231 -23.94 13.59 -50.62
N CYS A 232 -22.70 13.26 -50.96
CA CYS A 232 -21.49 13.96 -50.58
C CYS A 232 -21.35 15.31 -51.32
N LYS A 233 -20.85 16.30 -50.60
CA LYS A 233 -20.56 17.66 -51.07
C LYS A 233 -19.33 17.67 -51.98
N VAL A 234 -19.13 18.79 -52.69
CA VAL A 234 -17.93 19.00 -53.50
C VAL A 234 -16.67 18.84 -52.64
N ASN A 235 -15.65 18.17 -53.20
CA ASN A 235 -14.38 17.76 -52.57
C ASN A 235 -14.44 16.63 -51.53
N GLN A 236 -15.62 16.06 -51.25
CA GLN A 236 -15.75 14.86 -50.41
C GLN A 236 -15.46 13.58 -51.22
N THR A 237 -15.03 12.51 -50.55
CA THR A 237 -14.68 11.25 -51.22
C THR A 237 -15.90 10.49 -51.75
N CYS A 238 -15.73 9.83 -52.90
CA CYS A 238 -16.81 9.14 -53.62
C CYS A 238 -16.30 7.88 -54.32
N SER A 239 -17.18 6.90 -54.50
CA SER A 239 -16.90 5.68 -55.27
C SER A 239 -17.72 5.60 -56.56
N ARG A 240 -18.89 6.25 -56.59
CA ARG A 240 -19.84 6.29 -57.70
C ARG A 240 -20.33 7.71 -57.91
N ASN A 241 -20.74 8.00 -59.13
CA ASN A 241 -21.35 9.28 -59.49
C ASN A 241 -22.56 9.63 -58.62
N THR A 242 -23.34 8.62 -58.22
CA THR A 242 -24.51 8.76 -57.34
C THR A 242 -24.17 9.19 -55.92
N ASP A 243 -22.92 9.06 -55.50
CA ASP A 243 -22.50 9.46 -54.16
C ASP A 243 -22.39 10.98 -54.06
N CYS A 244 -22.33 11.71 -55.17
CA CYS A 244 -22.10 13.16 -55.18
C CYS A 244 -23.38 13.95 -55.44
N VAL A 245 -23.51 15.11 -54.78
CA VAL A 245 -24.70 15.98 -54.95
C VAL A 245 -24.90 16.42 -56.40
N ASN A 246 -23.79 16.59 -57.13
CA ASN A 246 -23.78 16.97 -58.55
C ASN A 246 -23.79 15.76 -59.51
N GLY A 247 -23.84 14.53 -59.00
CA GLY A 247 -23.84 13.33 -59.83
C GLY A 247 -22.51 13.02 -60.54
N ASN A 248 -21.40 13.67 -60.16
CA ASN A 248 -20.09 13.50 -60.81
C ASN A 248 -18.99 13.18 -59.79
N CYS A 249 -18.53 11.93 -59.80
CA CYS A 249 -17.40 11.47 -59.03
C CYS A 249 -16.15 11.41 -59.92
N HIS A 250 -15.12 12.18 -59.59
CA HIS A 250 -13.91 12.21 -60.41
C HIS A 250 -13.22 10.84 -60.39
N THR A 251 -13.05 10.22 -61.56
CA THR A 251 -12.60 8.82 -61.69
C THR A 251 -11.20 8.57 -61.12
N THR A 252 -10.30 9.55 -61.22
CA THR A 252 -8.91 9.47 -60.72
C THR A 252 -8.74 9.95 -59.27
N LEU A 253 -9.25 11.14 -58.93
CA LEU A 253 -9.15 11.74 -57.59
C LEU A 253 -10.09 11.12 -56.56
N LYS A 254 -11.14 10.40 -56.98
CA LYS A 254 -12.17 9.81 -56.09
C LYS A 254 -12.85 10.85 -55.19
N THR A 255 -13.04 12.05 -55.72
CA THR A 255 -13.70 13.18 -55.03
C THR A 255 -14.86 13.73 -55.86
N CYS A 256 -15.90 14.21 -55.17
CA CYS A 256 -17.06 14.85 -55.79
C CYS A 256 -16.69 16.22 -56.38
N GLN A 257 -17.21 16.51 -57.58
CA GLN A 257 -17.00 17.77 -58.30
C GLN A 257 -18.25 18.65 -58.33
#